data_AF-A0A8J3GUG3-F1
#
_entry.id   AF-A0A8J3GUG3-F1
#
_cell.length_a   1.000
_cell.length_b   1.000
_cell.length_c   1.000
_cell.angle_alpha   90.00
_cell.angle_beta   90.00
_cell.angle_gamma   90.00
#
_symmetry.space_group_name_H-M   'P 1'
#
loop_
_entity.id
_entity.type
_entity.pdbx_description
1 polymer ?
#
loop_
_entity_poly.entity_id
_entity_poly.type
_entity_poly.pdbx_seq_one_letter_code
_entity_poly.pdbx_strand_id
1 'polypeptide(L)'
;MAEDWRNGGFGLYVHWPFCEAKCPYCDFNSHVSRSIDQGHWRTAYLSELDRVATETPDRVLNSIFFGGGTPSLMDPATTAAVIDAAAKHWRIANDIEITLEANPGSVEATRFAGYRDAGVNRISMGIQALNDTDLRRLGRIHTLAEARAAFDTARSLFDRVSFDLIYARQDQSLADWERELTEALNMAVDHLSLYQLTIEPGTAFGDRFDRGGLRGLPDEDLGAAMYDLTQEICEAAGMPRYEVSNHAREGAQSRHNLIYWRYGDYAGIGPGAHGRMTVGGQRFATEAHRMPQAWLDAVSKGTGESARDRLSGIDQAEEYLLMGLRISEGIDRDRYAALASTAIPEAAVQELVELGMIRTRGSRISVTYQGFNLLNRVIARLAGA
;
A
#
# COMPACT_ATOMS: atom_id res chain seq x y z
N MET A 1 -25.59 2.48 16.94
CA MET A 1 -24.64 3.49 16.43
C MET A 1 -24.09 2.96 15.11
N ALA A 2 -23.84 3.81 14.12
CA ALA A 2 -23.12 3.34 12.93
C ALA A 2 -21.74 2.85 13.40
N GLU A 3 -21.31 1.68 12.93
CA GLU A 3 -19.98 1.18 13.25
C GLU A 3 -18.93 2.11 12.63
N ASP A 4 -17.92 2.51 13.43
CA ASP A 4 -16.95 3.56 13.07
C ASP A 4 -16.19 3.25 11.77
N TRP A 5 -15.98 1.97 11.45
CA TRP A 5 -15.26 1.55 10.25
C TRP A 5 -15.84 2.13 8.96
N ARG A 6 -17.13 2.46 8.92
CA ARG A 6 -17.79 3.06 7.76
C ARG A 6 -17.23 4.43 7.39
N ASN A 7 -16.55 5.11 8.31
CA ASN A 7 -15.86 6.38 8.03
C ASN A 7 -14.70 6.20 7.04
N GLY A 8 -14.00 5.06 7.10
CA GLY A 8 -12.91 4.72 6.17
C GLY A 8 -13.32 3.80 5.02
N GLY A 9 -14.39 3.01 5.21
CA GLY A 9 -14.86 2.01 4.25
C GLY A 9 -14.44 0.59 4.61
N PHE A 10 -14.73 -0.36 3.74
CA PHE A 10 -14.34 -1.76 3.89
C PHE A 10 -13.57 -2.28 2.67
N GLY A 11 -12.38 -2.83 2.91
CA GLY A 11 -11.50 -3.37 1.86
C GLY A 11 -11.14 -4.85 2.07
N LEU A 12 -10.83 -5.53 0.97
CA LEU A 12 -10.25 -6.89 0.98
C LEU A 12 -8.82 -6.83 0.43
N TYR A 13 -7.86 -7.26 1.23
CA TYR A 13 -6.49 -7.46 0.80
C TYR A 13 -6.21 -8.94 0.61
N VAL A 14 -5.71 -9.30 -0.57
CA VAL A 14 -5.35 -10.67 -0.94
C VAL A 14 -3.85 -10.74 -1.17
N HIS A 15 -3.15 -11.37 -0.24
CA HIS A 15 -1.71 -11.51 -0.29
C HIS A 15 -1.30 -12.72 -1.13
N TRP A 16 -0.64 -12.47 -2.25
CA TRP A 16 0.03 -13.50 -3.05
C TRP A 16 1.51 -13.52 -2.71
N PRO A 17 2.05 -14.57 -2.08
CA PRO A 17 3.37 -14.51 -1.44
C PRO A 17 4.52 -14.76 -2.42
N PHE A 18 4.28 -15.03 -3.71
CA PHE A 18 5.30 -15.56 -4.60
C PHE A 18 5.90 -14.51 -5.53
N CYS A 19 7.22 -14.57 -5.70
CA CYS A 19 7.97 -13.83 -6.72
C CYS A 19 8.77 -14.81 -7.60
N GLU A 20 9.06 -14.40 -8.83
CA GLU A 20 10.02 -15.12 -9.68
C GLU A 20 11.45 -14.97 -9.16
N ALA A 21 11.80 -13.75 -8.72
CA ALA A 21 13.06 -13.43 -8.08
C ALA A 21 12.83 -12.45 -6.93
N LYS A 22 13.60 -12.60 -5.84
CA LYS A 22 13.56 -11.66 -4.71
C LYS A 22 14.45 -10.47 -5.00
N CYS A 23 13.87 -9.27 -5.02
CA CYS A 23 14.64 -8.04 -5.16
C CYS A 23 15.51 -7.84 -3.89
N PRO A 24 16.76 -7.39 -4.02
CA PRO A 24 17.72 -7.35 -2.92
C PRO A 24 17.37 -6.31 -1.84
N TYR A 25 16.52 -5.33 -2.15
CA TYR A 25 15.98 -4.33 -1.21
C TYR A 25 14.65 -4.75 -0.55
N CYS A 26 14.00 -5.82 -1.04
CA CYS A 26 12.63 -6.16 -0.66
C CYS A 26 12.57 -6.84 0.71
N ASP A 27 11.92 -6.18 1.66
CA ASP A 27 11.63 -6.64 3.02
C ASP A 27 10.25 -7.31 3.15
N PHE A 28 9.42 -7.29 2.11
CA PHE A 28 8.09 -7.89 2.11
C PHE A 28 8.12 -9.41 2.32
N ASN A 29 7.00 -9.94 2.83
CA ASN A 29 6.75 -11.38 2.97
C ASN A 29 6.60 -12.06 1.61
N SER A 30 7.71 -12.23 0.91
CA SER A 30 7.78 -12.81 -0.42
C SER A 30 8.73 -13.99 -0.48
N HIS A 31 8.36 -14.98 -1.30
CA HIS A 31 8.98 -16.29 -1.42
C HIS A 31 9.23 -16.60 -2.89
N VAL A 32 10.43 -17.08 -3.22
CA VAL A 32 10.74 -17.53 -4.58
C VAL A 32 10.26 -18.96 -4.75
N SER A 33 9.37 -19.20 -5.70
CA SER A 33 8.91 -20.55 -6.05
C SER A 33 8.86 -20.75 -7.56
N ARG A 34 9.33 -21.92 -8.02
CA ARG A 34 9.30 -22.31 -9.43
C ARG A 34 8.01 -23.01 -9.85
N SER A 35 7.25 -23.53 -8.89
CA SER A 35 6.03 -24.29 -9.14
C SER A 35 5.02 -23.97 -8.06
N ILE A 36 3.81 -23.59 -8.47
CA ILE A 36 2.73 -23.18 -7.58
C ILE A 36 1.48 -23.93 -8.03
N ASP A 37 0.87 -24.68 -7.11
CA ASP A 37 -0.43 -25.32 -7.36
C ASP A 37 -1.55 -24.28 -7.24
N GLN A 38 -1.80 -23.56 -8.34
CA GLN A 38 -2.83 -22.51 -8.43
C GLN A 38 -4.21 -23.00 -7.97
N GLY A 39 -4.53 -24.28 -8.21
CA GLY A 39 -5.80 -24.88 -7.81
C GLY A 39 -5.93 -25.01 -6.29
N HIS A 40 -4.87 -25.50 -5.63
CA HIS A 40 -4.82 -25.59 -4.17
C HIS A 40 -4.87 -24.20 -3.51
N TRP A 41 -4.10 -23.23 -4.03
CA TRP A 41 -4.12 -21.85 -3.55
C TRP A 41 -5.49 -21.20 -3.70
N ARG A 42 -6.14 -21.37 -4.86
CA ARG A 42 -7.51 -20.89 -5.09
C ARG A 42 -8.46 -21.44 -4.04
N THR A 43 -8.45 -22.76 -3.79
CA THR A 43 -9.33 -23.37 -2.77
C THR A 43 -9.09 -22.78 -1.39
N ALA A 44 -7.83 -22.56 -1.00
CA ALA A 44 -7.50 -21.96 0.29
C ALA A 44 -8.00 -20.51 0.41
N TYR A 45 -7.81 -19.68 -0.62
CA TYR A 45 -8.33 -18.30 -0.62
C TYR A 45 -9.86 -18.26 -0.51
N LEU A 46 -10.56 -19.12 -1.25
CA LEU A 46 -12.02 -19.18 -1.20
C LEU A 46 -12.52 -19.58 0.19
N SER A 47 -11.88 -20.58 0.83
CA SER A 47 -12.23 -21.00 2.18
C SER A 47 -12.02 -19.90 3.23
N GLU A 48 -10.95 -19.12 3.13
CA GLU A 48 -10.73 -17.98 4.04
C GLU A 48 -11.73 -16.86 3.79
N LEU A 49 -12.07 -16.61 2.52
CA LEU A 49 -13.05 -15.60 2.16
C LEU A 49 -14.44 -15.97 2.70
N ASP A 50 -14.86 -17.23 2.58
CA ASP A 50 -16.11 -17.74 3.18
C ASP A 50 -16.15 -17.48 4.70
N ARG A 51 -15.05 -17.79 5.41
CA ARG A 51 -14.93 -17.58 6.86
C ARG A 51 -15.04 -16.11 7.23
N VAL A 52 -14.21 -15.27 6.61
CA VAL A 52 -14.18 -13.82 6.87
C VAL A 52 -15.53 -13.19 6.57
N ALA A 53 -16.17 -13.57 5.46
CA ALA A 53 -17.51 -13.09 5.09
C ALA A 53 -18.57 -13.42 6.14
N THR A 54 -18.50 -14.62 6.74
CA THR A 54 -19.41 -15.04 7.81
C THR A 54 -19.30 -14.15 9.05
N GLU A 55 -18.08 -13.66 9.36
CA GLU A 55 -17.84 -12.75 10.48
C GLU A 55 -18.20 -11.29 10.17
N THR A 56 -18.30 -10.94 8.88
CA THR A 56 -18.47 -9.57 8.39
C THR A 56 -19.69 -9.42 7.48
N PRO A 57 -20.89 -9.88 7.90
CA PRO A 57 -22.09 -9.80 7.07
C PRO A 57 -22.51 -8.35 6.82
N ASP A 58 -23.32 -8.14 5.78
CA ASP A 58 -23.97 -6.86 5.46
C ASP A 58 -23.05 -5.66 5.17
N ARG A 59 -21.77 -5.91 4.89
CA ARG A 59 -20.84 -4.86 4.46
C ARG A 59 -20.97 -4.55 2.98
N VAL A 60 -20.61 -3.32 2.65
CA VAL A 60 -20.38 -2.89 1.27
C VAL A 60 -18.87 -2.90 1.05
N LEU A 61 -18.39 -3.74 0.14
CA LEU A 61 -16.99 -3.83 -0.23
C LEU A 61 -16.62 -2.68 -1.18
N ASN A 62 -15.72 -1.82 -0.75
CA ASN A 62 -15.28 -0.63 -1.49
C ASN A 62 -14.06 -0.91 -2.37
N SER A 63 -13.22 -1.87 -2.00
CA SER A 63 -12.06 -2.24 -2.80
C SER A 63 -11.56 -3.66 -2.56
N ILE A 64 -10.91 -4.23 -3.57
CA ILE A 64 -10.09 -5.44 -3.49
C ILE A 64 -8.68 -5.07 -3.96
N PHE A 65 -7.65 -5.53 -3.25
CA PHE A 65 -6.26 -5.31 -3.63
C PHE A 65 -5.49 -6.62 -3.57
N PHE A 66 -5.00 -7.04 -4.72
CA PHE A 66 -4.08 -8.16 -4.86
C PHE A 66 -2.66 -7.61 -4.78
N GLY A 67 -1.96 -7.92 -3.67
CA GLY A 67 -0.61 -7.45 -3.40
C GLY A 67 0.31 -8.54 -2.87
N GLY A 68 1.54 -8.16 -2.50
CA GLY A 68 2.46 -9.01 -1.76
C GLY A 68 3.78 -9.25 -2.48
N GLY A 69 3.99 -10.47 -2.98
CA GLY A 69 5.11 -10.81 -3.84
C GLY A 69 4.90 -10.27 -5.25
N THR A 70 4.37 -11.08 -6.16
CA THR A 70 4.05 -10.67 -7.53
C THR A 70 2.70 -11.24 -7.94
N PRO A 71 1.59 -10.56 -7.60
CA PRO A 71 0.23 -11.01 -7.93
C PRO A 71 -0.03 -11.28 -9.41
N SER A 72 0.69 -10.61 -10.32
CA SER A 72 0.66 -10.92 -11.76
C SER A 72 1.23 -12.31 -12.15
N LEU A 73 1.69 -13.10 -11.19
CA LEU A 73 1.98 -14.53 -11.37
C LEU A 73 0.77 -15.43 -11.07
N MET A 74 -0.26 -14.92 -10.40
CA MET A 74 -1.52 -15.62 -10.16
C MET A 74 -2.21 -15.91 -11.49
N ASP A 75 -2.81 -17.09 -11.64
CA ASP A 75 -3.60 -17.39 -12.84
C ASP A 75 -4.83 -16.47 -12.87
N PRO A 76 -5.19 -15.85 -14.02
CA PRO A 76 -6.37 -14.99 -14.10
C PRO A 76 -7.67 -15.66 -13.61
N ALA A 77 -7.80 -16.98 -13.79
CA ALA A 77 -8.93 -17.75 -13.27
C ALA A 77 -8.96 -17.83 -11.73
N THR A 78 -7.82 -17.79 -11.06
CA THR A 78 -7.75 -17.70 -9.60
C THR A 78 -8.15 -16.30 -9.13
N THR A 79 -7.67 -15.24 -9.79
CA THR A 79 -8.09 -13.86 -9.52
C THR A 79 -9.60 -13.70 -9.69
N ALA A 80 -10.17 -14.19 -10.80
CA ALA A 80 -11.61 -14.17 -11.06
C ALA A 80 -12.40 -14.89 -9.96
N ALA A 81 -11.96 -16.09 -9.57
CA ALA A 81 -12.64 -16.85 -8.52
C ALA A 81 -12.71 -16.10 -7.18
N VAL A 82 -11.63 -15.40 -6.81
CA VAL A 82 -11.60 -14.59 -5.56
C VAL A 82 -12.54 -13.39 -5.66
N ILE A 83 -12.53 -12.67 -6.80
CA ILE A 83 -13.43 -11.53 -7.04
C ILE A 83 -14.90 -11.98 -7.02
N ASP A 84 -15.21 -13.07 -7.73
CA ASP A 84 -16.56 -13.64 -7.80
C ASP A 84 -17.05 -14.09 -6.42
N ALA A 85 -16.17 -14.69 -5.61
CA ALA A 85 -16.51 -15.06 -4.25
C ALA A 85 -16.79 -13.80 -3.40
N ALA A 86 -15.91 -12.80 -3.42
CA ALA A 86 -16.14 -11.53 -2.72
C ALA A 86 -17.49 -10.90 -3.09
N ALA A 87 -17.85 -10.91 -4.36
CA ALA A 87 -19.12 -10.38 -4.86
C ALA A 87 -20.36 -11.22 -4.49
N LYS A 88 -20.19 -12.51 -4.20
CA LYS A 88 -21.26 -13.37 -3.65
C LYS A 88 -21.51 -13.11 -2.17
N HIS A 89 -20.45 -12.82 -1.41
CA HIS A 89 -20.54 -12.63 0.03
C HIS A 89 -20.94 -11.21 0.45
N TRP A 90 -20.41 -10.20 -0.24
CA TRP A 90 -20.63 -8.80 0.10
C TRP A 90 -21.32 -8.05 -1.03
N ARG A 91 -22.03 -6.99 -0.65
CA ARG A 91 -22.51 -6.00 -1.62
C ARG A 91 -21.29 -5.26 -2.15
N ILE A 92 -21.18 -5.15 -3.47
CA ILE A 92 -20.07 -4.44 -4.11
C ILE A 92 -20.45 -2.98 -4.35
N ALA A 93 -19.54 -2.04 -4.04
CA ALA A 93 -19.73 -0.64 -4.39
C ALA A 93 -19.82 -0.47 -5.92
N ASN A 94 -20.70 0.41 -6.41
CA ASN A 94 -20.86 0.65 -7.84
C ASN A 94 -19.57 1.17 -8.50
N ASP A 95 -18.73 1.84 -7.72
CA ASP A 95 -17.42 2.36 -8.11
C ASP A 95 -16.27 1.56 -7.45
N ILE A 96 -16.44 0.26 -7.24
CA ILE A 96 -15.40 -0.57 -6.63
C ILE A 96 -14.05 -0.43 -7.35
N GLU A 97 -12.98 -0.30 -6.57
CA GLU A 97 -11.62 -0.43 -7.07
C GLU A 97 -11.11 -1.85 -6.87
N ILE A 98 -10.65 -2.48 -7.95
CA ILE A 98 -9.99 -3.78 -7.91
C ILE A 98 -8.59 -3.59 -8.48
N THR A 99 -7.60 -3.54 -7.59
CA THR A 99 -6.19 -3.32 -7.93
C THR A 99 -5.43 -4.63 -7.94
N LEU A 100 -4.55 -4.81 -8.93
CA LEU A 100 -3.55 -5.88 -8.95
C LEU A 100 -2.13 -5.31 -9.15
N GLU A 101 -1.21 -5.71 -8.28
CA GLU A 101 0.21 -5.40 -8.43
C GLU A 101 0.87 -6.30 -9.49
N ALA A 102 1.70 -5.70 -10.33
CA ALA A 102 2.39 -6.39 -11.41
C ALA A 102 3.88 -6.03 -11.50
N ASN A 103 4.70 -7.01 -11.83
CA ASN A 103 6.02 -6.73 -12.40
C ASN A 103 5.89 -6.54 -13.91
N PRO A 104 6.65 -5.61 -14.51
CA PRO A 104 6.45 -5.28 -15.91
C PRO A 104 7.27 -6.20 -16.85
N GLY A 105 7.28 -7.50 -16.55
CA GLY A 105 7.90 -8.52 -17.39
C GLY A 105 7.03 -8.89 -18.59
N SER A 106 7.66 -9.38 -19.66
CA SER A 106 6.95 -9.71 -20.91
C SER A 106 5.91 -10.81 -20.74
N VAL A 107 6.12 -11.76 -19.82
CA VAL A 107 5.19 -12.87 -19.56
C VAL A 107 3.96 -12.36 -18.83
N GLU A 108 4.13 -11.51 -17.83
CA GLU A 108 3.05 -10.96 -17.02
C GLU A 108 2.15 -10.05 -17.85
N ALA A 109 2.72 -9.25 -18.75
CA ALA A 109 1.96 -8.38 -19.65
C ALA A 109 0.98 -9.16 -20.55
N THR A 110 1.32 -10.40 -20.96
CA THR A 110 0.39 -11.23 -21.76
C THR A 110 -0.87 -11.65 -20.98
N ARG A 111 -0.85 -11.58 -19.66
CA ARG A 111 -1.97 -11.97 -18.78
C ARG A 111 -2.92 -10.81 -18.45
N PHE A 112 -2.55 -9.58 -18.78
CA PHE A 112 -3.33 -8.38 -18.46
C PHE A 112 -4.77 -8.43 -18.98
N ALA A 113 -4.99 -8.92 -20.20
CA ALA A 113 -6.34 -9.09 -20.72
C ALA A 113 -7.18 -10.04 -19.84
N GLY A 114 -6.57 -11.14 -19.39
CA GLY A 114 -7.23 -12.07 -18.47
C GLY A 114 -7.57 -11.46 -17.11
N TYR A 115 -6.71 -10.60 -16.56
CA TYR A 115 -7.01 -9.90 -15.30
C TYR A 115 -8.13 -8.87 -15.48
N ARG A 116 -8.15 -8.14 -16.60
CA ARG A 116 -9.25 -7.24 -16.94
C ARG A 116 -10.57 -8.00 -17.03
N ASP A 117 -10.57 -9.11 -17.75
CA ASP A 117 -11.76 -9.95 -17.92
C ASP A 117 -12.20 -10.60 -16.59
N ALA A 118 -11.27 -10.82 -15.65
CA ALA A 118 -11.56 -11.24 -14.27
C ALA A 118 -12.18 -10.12 -13.40
N GLY A 119 -12.18 -8.87 -13.85
CA GLY A 119 -12.75 -7.72 -13.15
C GLY A 119 -11.73 -6.75 -12.54
N VAL A 120 -10.42 -6.97 -12.73
CA VAL A 120 -9.39 -5.99 -12.31
C VAL A 120 -9.56 -4.72 -13.13
N ASN A 121 -9.62 -3.57 -12.46
CA ASN A 121 -9.82 -2.27 -13.09
C ASN A 121 -8.72 -1.24 -12.77
N ARG A 122 -7.69 -1.65 -12.01
CA ARG A 122 -6.49 -0.86 -11.74
C ARG A 122 -5.25 -1.75 -11.70
N ILE A 123 -4.16 -1.32 -12.35
CA ILE A 123 -2.85 -1.97 -12.27
C ILE A 123 -1.85 -1.05 -11.57
N SER A 124 -1.05 -1.63 -10.67
CA SER A 124 0.11 -1.00 -10.03
C SER A 124 1.38 -1.70 -10.47
N MET A 125 2.21 -1.06 -11.29
CA MET A 125 3.42 -1.68 -11.83
C MET A 125 4.68 -1.25 -11.10
N GLY A 126 5.46 -2.23 -10.63
CA GLY A 126 6.76 -1.97 -10.05
C GLY A 126 7.85 -1.73 -11.10
N ILE A 127 7.93 -0.54 -11.71
CA ILE A 127 8.99 -0.20 -12.69
C ILE A 127 10.31 0.09 -11.97
N GLN A 128 10.27 0.83 -10.86
CA GLN A 128 11.37 1.16 -9.96
C GLN A 128 12.42 2.15 -10.50
N ALA A 129 12.79 2.06 -11.78
CA ALA A 129 13.70 3.00 -12.43
C ALA A 129 13.43 3.11 -13.94
N LEU A 130 13.68 4.29 -14.52
CA LEU A 130 13.59 4.54 -15.96
C LEU A 130 14.96 4.46 -16.66
N ASN A 131 15.86 3.62 -16.14
CA ASN A 131 17.14 3.31 -16.79
C ASN A 131 17.64 1.90 -16.43
N ASP A 132 18.27 1.21 -17.39
CA ASP A 132 18.67 -0.19 -17.20
C ASP A 132 19.81 -0.40 -16.18
N THR A 133 20.63 0.62 -15.95
CA THR A 133 21.74 0.52 -14.98
C THR A 133 21.20 0.38 -13.57
N ASP A 134 20.25 1.22 -13.20
CA ASP A 134 19.64 1.19 -11.87
C ASP A 134 18.68 0.02 -11.71
N LEU A 135 17.95 -0.38 -12.77
CA LEU A 135 17.16 -1.62 -12.75
C LEU A 135 18.03 -2.84 -12.39
N ARG A 136 19.20 -2.99 -13.02
CA ARG A 136 20.15 -4.07 -12.69
C ARG A 136 20.67 -3.97 -11.25
N ARG A 137 21.00 -2.78 -10.78
CA ARG A 137 21.47 -2.55 -9.39
C ARG A 137 20.39 -2.92 -8.37
N LEU A 138 19.13 -2.60 -8.67
CA LEU A 138 17.93 -2.97 -7.92
C LEU A 138 17.53 -4.45 -8.10
N GLY A 139 18.30 -5.25 -8.85
CA GLY A 139 18.02 -6.67 -9.06
C GLY A 139 16.74 -6.95 -9.85
N ARG A 140 16.27 -5.97 -10.64
CA ARG A 140 15.11 -6.15 -11.52
C ARG A 140 15.50 -7.01 -12.72
N ILE A 141 14.63 -7.94 -13.07
CA ILE A 141 14.85 -8.91 -14.15
C ILE A 141 14.36 -8.42 -15.53
N HIS A 142 13.64 -7.29 -15.57
CA HIS A 142 13.19 -6.65 -16.78
C HIS A 142 14.09 -5.48 -17.18
N THR A 143 14.04 -5.12 -18.45
CA THR A 143 14.63 -3.91 -19.03
C THR A 143 13.62 -2.77 -19.05
N LEU A 144 14.10 -1.53 -19.22
CA LEU A 144 13.24 -0.37 -19.40
C LEU A 144 12.32 -0.51 -20.62
N ALA A 145 12.82 -1.12 -21.70
CA ALA A 145 12.03 -1.32 -22.91
C ALA A 145 10.83 -2.24 -22.66
N GLU A 146 11.03 -3.34 -21.94
CA GLU A 146 9.95 -4.23 -21.49
C GLU A 146 9.00 -3.49 -20.54
N ALA A 147 9.55 -2.67 -19.64
CA ALA A 147 8.74 -1.90 -18.70
C ALA A 147 7.78 -0.94 -19.40
N ARG A 148 8.26 -0.22 -20.42
CA ARG A 148 7.43 0.67 -21.25
C ARG A 148 6.40 -0.10 -22.05
N ALA A 149 6.77 -1.21 -22.67
CA ALA A 149 5.84 -2.02 -23.45
C ALA A 149 4.71 -2.61 -22.58
N ALA A 150 5.04 -3.09 -21.37
CA ALA A 150 4.06 -3.55 -20.40
C ALA A 150 3.16 -2.40 -19.94
N PHE A 151 3.73 -1.22 -19.68
CA PHE A 151 2.98 -0.03 -19.29
C PHE A 151 1.97 0.40 -20.36
N ASP A 152 2.41 0.49 -21.63
CA ASP A 152 1.54 0.83 -22.76
C ASP A 152 0.41 -0.20 -22.93
N THR A 153 0.73 -1.49 -22.75
CA THR A 153 -0.27 -2.56 -22.78
C THR A 153 -1.30 -2.38 -21.67
N ALA A 154 -0.86 -2.14 -20.43
CA ALA A 154 -1.76 -1.89 -19.31
C ALA A 154 -2.68 -0.69 -19.57
N ARG A 155 -2.13 0.41 -20.09
CA ARG A 155 -2.93 1.61 -20.44
C ARG A 155 -3.99 1.35 -21.50
N SER A 156 -3.73 0.42 -22.41
CA SER A 156 -4.72 0.05 -23.44
C SER A 156 -5.85 -0.84 -22.92
N LEU A 157 -5.67 -1.45 -21.75
CA LEU A 157 -6.58 -2.46 -21.19
C LEU A 157 -7.32 -1.99 -19.93
N PHE A 158 -6.72 -1.13 -19.12
CA PHE A 158 -7.28 -0.71 -17.83
C PHE A 158 -7.56 0.78 -17.80
N ASP A 159 -8.65 1.14 -17.11
CA ASP A 159 -9.04 2.54 -16.92
C ASP A 159 -8.03 3.32 -16.07
N ARG A 160 -7.32 2.63 -15.16
CA ARG A 160 -6.37 3.24 -14.23
C ARG A 160 -5.09 2.44 -14.16
N VAL A 161 -3.98 3.13 -14.37
CA VAL A 161 -2.64 2.54 -14.29
C VAL A 161 -1.76 3.44 -13.45
N SER A 162 -0.99 2.82 -12.58
CA SER A 162 0.05 3.46 -11.77
C SER A 162 1.36 2.69 -11.93
N PHE A 163 2.46 3.36 -11.63
CA PHE A 163 3.71 2.67 -11.42
C PHE A 163 4.53 3.27 -10.29
N ASP A 164 5.43 2.45 -9.80
CA ASP A 164 6.28 2.76 -8.68
C ASP A 164 7.68 3.11 -9.18
N LEU A 165 8.29 4.13 -8.59
CA LEU A 165 9.70 4.47 -8.75
C LEU A 165 10.39 4.49 -7.39
N ILE A 166 11.66 4.12 -7.39
CA ILE A 166 12.54 4.21 -6.23
C ILE A 166 13.60 5.27 -6.54
N TYR A 167 13.64 6.33 -5.73
CA TYR A 167 14.67 7.37 -5.76
C TYR A 167 15.66 7.21 -4.60
N ALA A 168 16.64 8.10 -4.52
CA ALA A 168 17.79 8.01 -3.62
C ALA A 168 18.62 6.73 -3.81
N ARG A 169 18.83 6.34 -5.07
CA ARG A 169 19.62 5.16 -5.45
C ARG A 169 21.12 5.47 -5.41
N GLN A 170 21.93 4.42 -5.45
CA GLN A 170 23.40 4.52 -5.50
C GLN A 170 23.86 5.42 -6.67
N ASP A 171 24.67 6.42 -6.36
CA ASP A 171 25.24 7.43 -7.26
C ASP A 171 24.19 8.32 -7.96
N GLN A 172 22.93 8.34 -7.51
CA GLN A 172 21.89 9.17 -8.10
C GLN A 172 22.07 10.62 -7.66
N SER A 173 22.25 11.54 -8.61
CA SER A 173 22.26 12.97 -8.31
C SER A 173 20.84 13.56 -8.31
N LEU A 174 20.69 14.74 -7.70
CA LEU A 174 19.42 15.47 -7.71
C LEU A 174 18.95 15.77 -9.15
N ALA A 175 19.87 16.14 -10.05
CA ALA A 175 19.57 16.41 -11.45
C ALA A 175 19.18 15.14 -12.23
N ASP A 176 19.70 13.97 -11.86
CA ASP A 176 19.28 12.70 -12.46
C ASP A 176 17.85 12.37 -12.05
N TRP A 177 17.51 12.59 -10.78
CA TRP A 177 16.15 12.39 -10.27
C TRP A 177 15.14 13.35 -10.91
N GLU A 178 15.49 14.63 -11.05
CA GLU A 178 14.66 15.64 -11.74
C GLU A 178 14.26 15.18 -13.15
N ARG A 179 15.24 14.74 -13.95
CA ARG A 179 15.01 14.29 -15.33
C ARG A 179 14.15 13.04 -15.37
N GLU A 180 14.44 12.06 -14.51
CA GLU A 180 13.70 10.80 -14.44
C GLU A 180 12.24 11.00 -14.01
N LEU A 181 11.99 11.81 -12.97
CA LEU A 181 10.64 12.11 -12.50
C LEU A 181 9.85 12.92 -13.54
N THR A 182 10.49 13.88 -14.20
CA THR A 182 9.87 14.64 -15.30
C THR A 182 9.48 13.73 -16.46
N GLU A 183 10.34 12.77 -16.81
CA GLU A 183 10.02 11.76 -17.81
C GLU A 183 8.84 10.87 -17.39
N ALA A 184 8.83 10.42 -16.14
CA ALA A 184 7.74 9.61 -15.58
C ALA A 184 6.38 10.32 -15.65
N LEU A 185 6.33 11.60 -15.32
CA LEU A 185 5.11 12.42 -15.40
C LEU A 185 4.64 12.62 -16.85
N ASN A 186 5.58 12.73 -17.80
CA ASN A 186 5.28 12.82 -19.23
C ASN A 186 4.76 11.51 -19.83
N MET A 187 4.89 10.38 -19.13
CA MET A 187 4.21 9.13 -19.50
C MET A 187 2.69 9.20 -19.23
N ALA A 188 2.14 10.37 -18.91
CA ALA A 188 0.71 10.70 -18.75
C ALA A 188 -0.03 9.76 -17.79
N VAL A 189 0.50 9.63 -16.59
CA VAL A 189 0.01 8.75 -15.54
C VAL A 189 -0.96 9.47 -14.61
N ASP A 190 -1.97 8.75 -14.11
CA ASP A 190 -2.96 9.32 -13.19
C ASP A 190 -2.49 9.27 -11.73
N HIS A 191 -1.57 8.34 -11.43
CA HIS A 191 -1.09 8.01 -10.09
C HIS A 191 0.36 7.47 -10.17
N LEU A 192 1.20 7.92 -9.24
CA LEU A 192 2.59 7.50 -9.05
C LEU A 192 2.82 7.12 -7.59
N SER A 193 3.59 6.05 -7.37
CA SER A 193 4.17 5.74 -6.07
C SER A 193 5.67 6.02 -6.11
N LEU A 194 6.15 6.95 -5.29
CA LEU A 194 7.53 7.43 -5.28
C LEU A 194 8.16 7.12 -3.92
N TYR A 195 8.99 6.09 -3.88
CA TYR A 195 9.62 5.59 -2.65
C TYR A 195 11.07 6.03 -2.58
N GLN A 196 11.49 6.51 -1.41
CA GLN A 196 12.92 6.61 -1.11
C GLN A 196 13.47 5.20 -0.91
N LEU A 197 14.65 4.90 -1.47
CA LEU A 197 15.34 3.65 -1.17
C LEU A 197 15.76 3.62 0.31
N THR A 198 15.06 2.82 1.10
CA THR A 198 15.43 2.52 2.49
C THR A 198 16.21 1.21 2.55
N ILE A 199 17.27 1.17 3.36
CA ILE A 199 18.09 -0.03 3.57
C ILE A 199 17.60 -0.74 4.83
N GLU A 200 16.81 -1.80 4.62
CA GLU A 200 16.19 -2.53 5.72
C GLU A 200 17.09 -3.67 6.24
N PRO A 201 17.23 -3.83 7.57
CA PRO A 201 17.88 -4.99 8.17
C PRO A 201 17.23 -6.31 7.73
N GLY A 202 18.05 -7.35 7.50
CA GLY A 202 17.56 -8.66 7.06
C GLY A 202 17.28 -8.78 5.55
N THR A 203 17.56 -7.72 4.78
CA THR A 203 17.58 -7.77 3.31
C THR A 203 18.99 -7.97 2.77
N ALA A 204 19.11 -8.37 1.50
CA ALA A 204 20.42 -8.51 0.86
C ALA A 204 21.14 -7.17 0.69
N PHE A 205 20.40 -6.06 0.60
CA PHE A 205 20.97 -4.71 0.65
C PHE A 205 21.44 -4.34 2.05
N GLY A 206 20.69 -4.68 3.11
CA GLY A 206 21.13 -4.52 4.49
C GLY A 206 22.48 -5.21 4.74
N ASP A 207 22.57 -6.50 4.41
CA ASP A 207 23.81 -7.29 4.54
C ASP A 207 24.98 -6.68 3.74
N ARG A 208 24.70 -6.09 2.57
CA ARG A 208 25.73 -5.46 1.73
C ARG A 208 26.17 -4.12 2.27
N PHE A 209 25.24 -3.33 2.80
CA PHE A 209 25.50 -2.04 3.41
C PHE A 209 26.38 -2.18 4.65
N ASP A 210 26.05 -3.13 5.54
CA ASP A 210 26.83 -3.40 6.76
C ASP A 210 28.28 -3.81 6.47
N ARG A 211 28.52 -4.44 5.31
CA ARG A 211 29.87 -4.82 4.84
C ARG A 211 30.58 -3.70 4.07
N GLY A 212 29.99 -2.50 3.95
CA GLY A 212 30.54 -1.36 3.22
C GLY A 212 30.53 -1.53 1.70
N GLY A 213 29.70 -2.45 1.17
CA GLY A 213 29.60 -2.79 -0.25
C GLY A 213 28.52 -2.01 -1.01
N LEU A 214 27.68 -1.22 -0.32
CA LEU A 214 26.64 -0.38 -0.91
C LEU A 214 26.99 1.11 -0.73
N ARG A 215 28.09 1.54 -1.37
CA ARG A 215 28.61 2.92 -1.30
C ARG A 215 27.81 3.85 -2.22
N GLY A 216 27.97 5.17 -2.06
CA GLY A 216 27.35 6.15 -2.97
C GLY A 216 25.84 6.31 -2.81
N LEU A 217 25.24 5.76 -1.75
CA LEU A 217 23.88 6.14 -1.38
C LEU A 217 23.85 7.61 -0.95
N PRO A 218 22.77 8.37 -1.27
CA PRO A 218 22.57 9.70 -0.74
C PRO A 218 22.64 9.74 0.79
N ASP A 219 23.23 10.81 1.32
CA ASP A 219 23.14 11.14 2.74
C ASP A 219 21.76 11.75 3.07
N GLU A 220 21.55 12.09 4.34
CA GLU A 220 20.29 12.66 4.82
C GLU A 220 19.95 13.99 4.10
N ASP A 221 20.95 14.84 3.86
CA ASP A 221 20.77 16.14 3.20
C ASP A 221 20.35 15.98 1.73
N LEU A 222 21.04 15.12 0.98
CA LEU A 222 20.68 14.86 -0.42
C LEU A 222 19.34 14.11 -0.52
N GLY A 223 19.06 13.17 0.39
CA GLY A 223 17.76 12.49 0.46
C GLY A 223 16.60 13.45 0.71
N ALA A 224 16.78 14.40 1.64
CA ALA A 224 15.81 15.45 1.91
C ALA A 224 15.61 16.38 0.70
N ALA A 225 16.70 16.78 0.03
CA ALA A 225 16.60 17.58 -1.19
C ALA A 225 15.85 16.85 -2.32
N MET A 226 16.06 15.54 -2.48
CA MET A 226 15.30 14.73 -3.44
C MET A 226 13.83 14.61 -3.07
N TYR A 227 13.50 14.48 -1.77
CA TYR A 227 12.11 14.48 -1.31
C TYR A 227 11.42 15.81 -1.63
N ASP A 228 12.05 16.93 -1.29
CA ASP A 228 11.51 18.27 -1.54
C ASP A 228 11.28 18.50 -3.05
N LEU A 229 12.28 18.16 -3.88
CA LEU A 229 12.17 18.23 -5.33
C LEU A 229 11.02 17.37 -5.87
N THR A 230 10.81 16.18 -5.29
CA THR A 230 9.69 15.30 -5.67
C THR A 230 8.36 16.01 -5.43
N GLN A 231 8.18 16.64 -4.28
CA GLN A 231 6.94 17.36 -3.96
C GLN A 231 6.72 18.53 -4.93
N GLU A 232 7.77 19.32 -5.20
CA GLU A 232 7.70 20.48 -6.11
C GLU A 232 7.27 20.07 -7.52
N ILE A 233 7.95 19.08 -8.11
CA ILE A 233 7.69 18.65 -9.49
C ILE A 233 6.28 18.03 -9.61
N CYS A 234 5.88 17.18 -8.65
CA CYS A 234 4.57 16.55 -8.66
C CYS A 234 3.43 17.57 -8.47
N GLU A 235 3.59 18.53 -7.57
CA GLU A 235 2.61 19.61 -7.37
C GLU A 235 2.47 20.46 -8.64
N ALA A 236 3.58 20.85 -9.26
CA ALA A 236 3.60 21.62 -10.51
C ALA A 236 2.93 20.87 -11.69
N ALA A 237 2.99 19.53 -11.70
CA ALA A 237 2.32 18.68 -12.68
C ALA A 237 0.82 18.41 -12.38
N GLY A 238 0.30 18.95 -11.28
CA GLY A 238 -1.07 18.72 -10.82
C GLY A 238 -1.30 17.29 -10.31
N MET A 239 -0.26 16.69 -9.74
CA MET A 239 -0.29 15.39 -9.06
C MET A 239 0.17 15.56 -7.61
N PRO A 240 -0.61 16.28 -6.78
CA PRO A 240 -0.22 16.53 -5.40
C PRO A 240 -0.08 15.22 -4.63
N ARG A 241 0.73 15.28 -3.60
CA ARG A 241 0.82 14.20 -2.61
C ARG A 241 -0.51 14.07 -1.86
N TYR A 242 -1.07 12.87 -1.82
CA TYR A 242 -2.29 12.61 -1.04
C TYR A 242 -2.03 11.75 0.21
N GLU A 243 -0.94 10.97 0.22
CA GLU A 243 -0.48 10.19 1.37
C GLU A 243 1.08 10.19 1.46
N VAL A 244 1.77 9.30 2.17
CA VAL A 244 3.22 9.41 2.42
C VAL A 244 4.08 9.35 1.14
N SER A 245 3.83 8.37 0.28
CA SER A 245 4.68 8.01 -0.86
C SER A 245 3.96 8.11 -2.21
N ASN A 246 2.68 8.47 -2.25
CA ASN A 246 1.85 8.41 -3.43
C ASN A 246 1.31 9.80 -3.81
N HIS A 247 1.34 10.03 -5.12
CA HIS A 247 1.02 11.28 -5.79
C HIS A 247 0.00 10.99 -6.88
N ALA A 248 -1.09 11.74 -6.92
CA ALA A 248 -2.16 11.44 -7.86
C ALA A 248 -2.97 12.67 -8.22
N ARG A 249 -3.54 12.66 -9.41
CA ARG A 249 -4.61 13.59 -9.75
C ARG A 249 -5.83 13.33 -8.88
N GLU A 250 -6.66 14.34 -8.68
CA GLU A 250 -7.89 14.15 -7.92
C GLU A 250 -8.81 13.12 -8.60
N GLY A 251 -9.30 12.16 -7.82
CA GLY A 251 -10.08 11.02 -8.29
C GLY A 251 -9.25 9.78 -8.67
N ALA A 252 -7.93 9.92 -8.81
CA ALA A 252 -7.02 8.81 -9.15
C ALA A 252 -6.30 8.20 -7.94
N GLN A 253 -6.57 8.69 -6.73
CA GLN A 253 -6.00 8.13 -5.50
C GLN A 253 -6.39 6.65 -5.34
N SER A 254 -5.47 5.83 -4.80
CA SER A 254 -5.79 4.45 -4.42
C SER A 254 -6.86 4.45 -3.34
N ARG A 255 -8.06 3.99 -3.70
CA ARG A 255 -9.19 3.86 -2.76
C ARG A 255 -8.85 2.85 -1.68
N HIS A 256 -8.17 1.76 -2.04
CA HIS A 256 -7.76 0.75 -1.08
C HIS A 256 -6.80 1.30 -0.03
N ASN A 257 -5.76 2.05 -0.44
CA ASN A 257 -4.82 2.66 0.51
C ASN A 257 -5.52 3.65 1.44
N LEU A 258 -6.47 4.42 0.91
CA LEU A 258 -7.25 5.37 1.71
C LEU A 258 -8.14 4.70 2.75
N ILE A 259 -8.58 3.44 2.56
CA ILE A 259 -9.29 2.70 3.61
C ILE A 259 -8.37 2.50 4.82
N TYR A 260 -7.11 2.13 4.60
CA TYR A 260 -6.12 2.00 5.68
C TYR A 260 -5.88 3.33 6.37
N TRP A 261 -5.59 4.37 5.58
CA TRP A 261 -5.25 5.68 6.12
C TRP A 261 -6.40 6.37 6.85
N ARG A 262 -7.63 6.18 6.38
CA ARG A 262 -8.86 6.66 7.06
C ARG A 262 -9.31 5.75 8.19
N TYR A 263 -8.53 4.73 8.52
CA TYR A 263 -8.82 3.80 9.60
C TYR A 263 -10.19 3.10 9.43
N GLY A 264 -10.48 2.69 8.19
CA GLY A 264 -11.60 1.82 7.87
C GLY A 264 -11.34 0.38 8.29
N ASP A 265 -12.28 -0.50 7.99
CA ASP A 265 -12.09 -1.93 8.20
C ASP A 265 -11.45 -2.56 6.96
N TYR A 266 -10.64 -3.58 7.17
CA TYR A 266 -10.12 -4.38 6.08
C TYR A 266 -9.84 -5.81 6.52
N ALA A 267 -10.21 -6.74 5.65
CA ALA A 267 -9.85 -8.14 5.81
C ALA A 267 -8.57 -8.43 5.01
N GLY A 268 -7.59 -9.05 5.64
CA GLY A 268 -6.40 -9.57 4.98
C GLY A 268 -6.45 -11.09 4.90
N ILE A 269 -6.34 -11.64 3.69
CA ILE A 269 -6.24 -13.09 3.46
C ILE A 269 -4.95 -13.42 2.71
N GLY A 270 -4.38 -14.59 3.00
CA GLY A 270 -3.10 -15.03 2.44
C GLY A 270 -1.94 -14.92 3.43
N PRO A 271 -0.78 -15.53 3.12
CA PRO A 271 0.31 -15.64 4.09
C PRO A 271 0.87 -14.28 4.50
N GLY A 272 0.94 -14.01 5.81
CA GLY A 272 1.44 -12.74 6.35
C GLY A 272 0.53 -11.54 6.10
N ALA A 273 -0.69 -11.74 5.60
CA ALA A 273 -1.68 -10.68 5.50
C ALA A 273 -2.10 -10.19 6.90
N HIS A 274 -2.30 -8.89 7.03
CA HIS A 274 -2.87 -8.28 8.23
C HIS A 274 -4.27 -7.76 7.95
N GLY A 275 -5.11 -7.73 8.98
CA GLY A 275 -6.47 -7.17 8.93
C GLY A 275 -6.77 -6.30 10.14
N ARG A 276 -7.67 -5.34 9.97
CA ARG A 276 -8.37 -4.63 11.06
C ARG A 276 -9.87 -4.84 10.84
N MET A 277 -10.49 -5.71 11.62
CA MET A 277 -11.88 -6.10 11.45
C MET A 277 -12.70 -5.82 12.71
N THR A 278 -13.84 -5.15 12.55
CA THR A 278 -14.80 -4.84 13.61
C THR A 278 -15.94 -5.86 13.61
N VAL A 279 -15.99 -6.73 14.62
CA VAL A 279 -17.03 -7.76 14.76
C VAL A 279 -17.81 -7.52 16.04
N GLY A 280 -19.13 -7.35 15.92
CA GLY A 280 -20.01 -7.10 17.08
C GLY A 280 -19.65 -5.81 17.84
N GLY A 281 -19.17 -4.77 17.15
CA GLY A 281 -18.72 -3.51 17.75
C GLY A 281 -17.33 -3.54 18.40
N GLN A 282 -16.63 -4.68 18.39
CA GLN A 282 -15.24 -4.79 18.85
C GLN A 282 -14.29 -4.86 17.65
N ARG A 283 -13.26 -4.01 17.62
CA ARG A 283 -12.22 -4.04 16.58
C ARG A 283 -11.10 -5.01 16.96
N PHE A 284 -10.63 -5.77 15.98
CA PHE A 284 -9.57 -6.75 16.11
C PHE A 284 -8.46 -6.47 15.10
N ALA A 285 -7.21 -6.59 15.55
CA ALA A 285 -6.07 -6.77 14.67
C ALA A 285 -5.90 -8.27 14.39
N THR A 286 -5.86 -8.66 13.12
CA THR A 286 -5.64 -10.05 12.71
C THR A 286 -4.35 -10.18 11.93
N GLU A 287 -3.64 -11.28 12.11
CA GLU A 287 -2.44 -11.62 11.36
C GLU A 287 -2.56 -13.04 10.83
N ALA A 288 -2.16 -13.26 9.58
CA ALA A 288 -2.07 -14.58 8.98
C ALA A 288 -0.67 -15.18 9.13
N HIS A 289 -0.58 -16.51 9.16
CA HIS A 289 0.71 -17.21 9.15
C HIS A 289 1.62 -16.72 7.99
N ARG A 290 2.86 -16.30 8.31
CA ARG A 290 3.78 -15.73 7.31
C ARG A 290 4.27 -16.74 6.26
N MET A 291 4.55 -17.97 6.69
CA MET A 291 5.10 -19.01 5.81
C MET A 291 4.00 -19.63 4.94
N PRO A 292 4.16 -19.70 3.60
CA PRO A 292 3.11 -20.18 2.70
C PRO A 292 2.53 -21.54 3.06
N GLN A 293 3.38 -22.53 3.36
CA GLN A 293 2.91 -23.87 3.73
C GLN A 293 2.19 -23.88 5.09
N ALA A 294 2.70 -23.14 6.07
CA ALA A 294 2.06 -23.05 7.38
C ALA A 294 0.66 -22.41 7.27
N TRP A 295 0.51 -21.42 6.39
CA TRP A 295 -0.79 -20.81 6.10
C TRP A 295 -1.75 -21.80 5.45
N LEU A 296 -1.32 -22.54 4.42
CA LEU A 296 -2.15 -23.58 3.79
C LEU A 296 -2.59 -24.66 4.80
N ASP A 297 -1.67 -25.14 5.63
CA ASP A 297 -1.94 -26.13 6.66
C ASP A 297 -2.95 -25.60 7.70
N ALA A 298 -2.86 -24.32 8.06
CA ALA A 298 -3.77 -23.67 9.00
C ALA A 298 -5.17 -23.49 8.39
N VAL A 299 -5.26 -23.00 7.15
CA VAL A 299 -6.53 -22.87 6.41
C VAL A 299 -7.25 -24.21 6.31
N SER A 300 -6.53 -25.31 6.06
CA SER A 300 -7.12 -26.66 6.03
C SER A 300 -7.76 -27.10 7.36
N LYS A 301 -7.37 -26.46 8.47
CA LYS A 301 -7.92 -26.68 9.83
C LYS A 301 -8.99 -25.66 10.21
N GLY A 302 -9.31 -24.72 9.31
CA GLY A 302 -10.44 -23.81 9.43
C GLY A 302 -10.09 -22.32 9.57
N THR A 303 -8.82 -21.93 9.74
CA THR A 303 -8.42 -20.51 9.73
C THR A 303 -6.96 -20.32 9.34
N GLY A 304 -6.69 -19.33 8.49
CA GLY A 304 -5.33 -18.90 8.14
C GLY A 304 -4.69 -17.94 9.14
N GLU A 305 -5.45 -17.47 10.14
CA GLU A 305 -4.98 -16.53 11.17
C GLU A 305 -4.00 -17.19 12.14
N SER A 306 -2.87 -16.53 12.38
CA SER A 306 -1.92 -16.87 13.44
C SER A 306 -2.15 -16.09 14.73
N ALA A 307 -2.69 -14.87 14.63
CA ALA A 307 -2.98 -14.02 15.78
C ALA A 307 -4.27 -13.21 15.54
N ARG A 308 -5.00 -12.97 16.64
CA ARG A 308 -6.20 -12.13 16.66
C ARG A 308 -6.27 -11.41 18.00
N ASP A 309 -5.96 -10.13 18.00
CA ASP A 309 -5.89 -9.29 19.19
C ASP A 309 -7.03 -8.27 19.22
N ARG A 310 -7.64 -8.10 20.39
CA ARG A 310 -8.65 -7.06 20.63
C ARG A 310 -7.95 -5.72 20.75
N LEU A 311 -8.36 -4.74 19.96
CA LEU A 311 -7.87 -3.36 20.09
C LEU A 311 -8.76 -2.60 21.08
N SER A 312 -8.13 -2.00 22.10
CA SER A 312 -8.82 -1.09 23.01
C SER A 312 -9.21 0.21 22.28
N GLY A 313 -10.06 1.04 22.90
CA GLY A 313 -10.38 2.36 22.34
C GLY A 313 -9.16 3.27 22.21
N ILE A 314 -8.20 3.13 23.13
CA ILE A 314 -6.93 3.87 23.11
C ILE A 314 -6.05 3.38 21.95
N ASP A 315 -5.86 2.06 21.81
CA ASP A 315 -5.08 1.51 20.67
C ASP A 315 -5.68 1.95 19.33
N GLN A 316 -7.02 1.95 19.24
CA GLN A 316 -7.71 2.40 18.04
C GLN A 316 -7.51 3.89 17.76
N ALA A 317 -7.51 4.74 18.80
CA ALA A 317 -7.26 6.17 18.65
C ALA A 317 -5.81 6.47 18.27
N GLU A 318 -4.85 5.73 18.82
CA GLU A 318 -3.43 5.83 18.46
C GLU A 318 -3.20 5.38 17.02
N GLU A 319 -3.74 4.23 16.60
CA GLU A 319 -3.67 3.80 15.20
C GLU A 319 -4.36 4.82 14.27
N TYR A 320 -5.54 5.34 14.64
CA TYR A 320 -6.24 6.36 13.85
C TYR A 320 -5.42 7.66 13.70
N LEU A 321 -4.80 8.14 14.77
CA LEU A 321 -3.93 9.31 14.74
C LEU A 321 -2.69 9.06 13.86
N LEU A 322 -2.04 7.90 14.03
CA LEU A 322 -0.87 7.50 13.26
C LEU A 322 -1.18 7.42 11.77
N MET A 323 -2.27 6.76 11.40
CA MET A 323 -2.64 6.50 10.02
C MET A 323 -3.23 7.75 9.36
N GLY A 324 -4.16 8.45 10.02
CA GLY A 324 -4.86 9.56 9.41
C GLY A 324 -4.04 10.84 9.26
N LEU A 325 -2.98 11.04 10.06
CA LEU A 325 -2.06 12.17 9.86
C LEU A 325 -1.07 11.97 8.70
N ARG A 326 -1.00 10.75 8.13
CA ARG A 326 -0.19 10.47 6.94
C ARG A 326 -0.85 10.89 5.62
N ILE A 327 -2.14 11.24 5.64
CA ILE A 327 -2.87 11.77 4.48
C ILE A 327 -3.03 13.30 4.57
N SER A 328 -3.12 13.95 3.41
CA SER A 328 -3.27 15.41 3.32
C SER A 328 -4.60 15.91 3.91
N GLU A 329 -5.63 15.04 3.94
CA GLU A 329 -6.92 15.28 4.59
C GLU A 329 -6.80 15.42 6.11
N GLY A 330 -5.88 14.66 6.73
CA GLY A 330 -5.73 14.60 8.18
C GLY A 330 -6.84 13.83 8.89
N ILE A 331 -7.02 14.12 10.18
CA ILE A 331 -8.00 13.46 11.06
C ILE A 331 -9.08 14.41 11.55
N ASP A 332 -10.25 13.86 11.83
CA ASP A 332 -11.28 14.49 12.66
C ASP A 332 -11.00 14.23 14.16
N ARG A 333 -10.87 15.30 14.95
CA ARG A 333 -10.56 15.21 16.40
C ARG A 333 -11.74 14.71 17.25
N ASP A 334 -12.97 14.88 16.79
CA ASP A 334 -14.16 14.40 17.51
C ASP A 334 -14.27 12.88 17.36
N ARG A 335 -13.94 12.36 16.17
CA ARG A 335 -13.77 10.91 15.96
C ARG A 335 -12.67 10.33 16.83
N TYR A 336 -11.52 11.02 16.93
CA TYR A 336 -10.44 10.61 17.86
C TYR A 336 -10.97 10.54 19.30
N ALA A 337 -11.69 11.57 19.76
CA ALA A 337 -12.22 11.62 21.11
C ALA A 337 -13.25 10.52 21.39
N ALA A 338 -14.07 10.16 20.39
CA ALA A 338 -15.01 9.05 20.50
C ALA A 338 -14.31 7.69 20.64
N LEU A 339 -13.18 7.48 19.96
CA LEU A 339 -12.37 6.26 20.07
C LEU A 339 -11.63 6.22 21.42
N ALA A 340 -10.91 7.28 21.76
CA ALA A 340 -10.05 7.35 22.94
C ALA A 340 -10.82 7.53 24.26
N SER A 341 -12.09 7.97 24.18
CA SER A 341 -12.84 8.52 25.33
C SER A 341 -12.15 9.72 26.00
N THR A 342 -11.20 10.37 25.31
CA THR A 342 -10.51 11.59 25.73
C THR A 342 -10.16 12.44 24.52
N ALA A 343 -10.17 13.76 24.67
CA ALA A 343 -9.76 14.66 23.61
C ALA A 343 -8.24 14.66 23.41
N ILE A 344 -7.80 15.03 22.21
CA ILE A 344 -6.41 15.40 21.93
C ILE A 344 -6.04 16.60 22.84
N PRO A 345 -4.87 16.61 23.50
CA PRO A 345 -4.47 17.72 24.35
C PRO A 345 -4.43 19.04 23.58
N GLU A 346 -5.32 19.98 23.93
CA GLU A 346 -5.44 21.27 23.21
C GLU A 346 -4.13 22.09 23.27
N ALA A 347 -3.37 21.98 24.37
CA ALA A 347 -2.05 22.60 24.48
C ALA A 347 -1.06 22.10 23.41
N ALA A 348 -1.09 20.80 23.09
CA ALA A 348 -0.24 20.23 22.04
C ALA A 348 -0.70 20.70 20.65
N VAL A 349 -2.01 20.81 20.44
CA VAL A 349 -2.57 21.37 19.19
C VAL A 349 -2.13 22.82 19.00
N GLN A 350 -2.27 23.66 20.03
CA GLN A 350 -1.87 25.07 19.98
C GLN A 350 -0.39 25.23 19.69
N GLU A 351 0.48 24.51 20.40
CA GLU A 351 1.92 24.51 20.18
C GLU A 351 2.27 24.17 18.72
N LEU A 352 1.71 23.09 18.19
CA LEU A 352 2.00 22.65 16.82
C LEU A 352 1.44 23.59 15.75
N VAL A 353 0.33 24.29 16.03
CA VAL A 353 -0.19 25.35 15.16
C VAL A 353 0.74 26.56 15.18
N GLU A 354 1.20 27.00 16.35
CA GLU A 354 2.13 28.12 16.50
C GLU A 354 3.47 27.85 15.81
N LEU A 355 3.95 26.60 15.86
CA LEU A 355 5.14 26.13 15.13
C LEU A 355 4.91 25.94 13.62
N GLY A 356 3.68 26.10 13.13
CA GLY A 356 3.34 25.91 11.72
C GLY A 356 3.38 24.44 11.25
N MET A 357 3.37 23.47 12.17
CA MET A 357 3.47 22.03 11.88
C MET A 357 2.13 21.41 11.50
N ILE A 358 1.03 21.94 12.04
CA ILE A 358 -0.33 21.50 11.70
C ILE A 358 -1.22 22.70 11.40
N ARG A 359 -2.34 22.42 10.73
CA ARG A 359 -3.44 23.37 10.52
C ARG A 359 -4.74 22.75 11.00
N THR A 360 -5.63 23.60 11.51
CA THR A 360 -6.95 23.21 11.99
C THR A 360 -8.05 23.86 11.15
N ARG A 361 -9.11 23.10 10.84
CA ARG A 361 -10.32 23.61 10.18
C ARG A 361 -11.53 22.91 10.78
N GLY A 362 -12.23 23.60 11.68
CA GLY A 362 -13.27 22.96 12.51
C GLY A 362 -12.67 21.84 13.36
N SER A 363 -13.29 20.66 13.38
CA SER A 363 -12.79 19.46 14.06
C SER A 363 -11.52 18.89 13.41
N ARG A 364 -11.23 19.23 12.15
CA ARG A 364 -10.16 18.60 11.38
C ARG A 364 -8.78 19.14 11.72
N ILE A 365 -7.83 18.23 11.90
CA ILE A 365 -6.39 18.50 12.05
C ILE A 365 -5.68 17.86 10.86
N SER A 366 -4.89 18.64 10.14
CA SER A 366 -4.04 18.15 9.05
C SER A 366 -2.62 18.68 9.19
N VAL A 367 -1.65 17.92 8.70
CA VAL A 367 -0.24 18.27 8.83
C VAL A 367 0.17 19.19 7.68
N THR A 368 0.94 20.23 7.97
CA THR A 368 1.49 21.14 6.95
C THR A 368 2.68 20.49 6.24
N TYR A 369 3.21 21.14 5.20
CA TYR A 369 4.45 20.70 4.57
C TYR A 369 5.59 20.54 5.58
N GLN A 370 5.82 21.55 6.42
CA GLN A 370 6.85 21.54 7.45
C GLN A 370 6.62 20.44 8.50
N GLY A 371 5.36 20.23 8.89
CA GLY A 371 5.03 19.17 9.83
C GLY A 371 5.24 17.77 9.27
N PHE A 372 5.09 17.56 7.96
CA PHE A 372 5.30 16.26 7.34
C PHE A 372 6.76 15.80 7.42
N ASN A 373 7.71 16.73 7.30
CA ASN A 373 9.14 16.45 7.48
C ASN A 373 9.47 15.96 8.91
N LEU A 374 8.61 16.26 9.88
CA LEU A 374 8.74 15.84 11.28
C LEU A 374 7.52 15.03 11.75
N LEU A 375 6.87 14.31 10.83
CA LEU A 375 5.54 13.72 11.06
C LEU A 375 5.48 12.83 12.31
N ASN A 376 6.51 11.99 12.54
CA ASN A 376 6.55 11.13 13.71
C ASN A 376 6.57 11.93 15.03
N ARG A 377 7.25 13.08 15.07
CA ARG A 377 7.26 13.98 16.24
C ARG A 377 5.93 14.68 16.43
N VAL A 378 5.30 15.11 15.34
CA VAL A 378 3.95 15.69 15.36
C VAL A 378 2.94 14.70 15.93
N ILE A 379 2.98 13.45 15.47
CA ILE A 379 2.09 12.38 15.94
C ILE A 379 2.32 12.08 17.42
N ALA A 380 3.57 11.88 17.84
CA ALA A 380 3.91 11.62 19.24
C ALA A 380 3.41 12.74 20.17
N ARG A 381 3.62 13.99 19.76
CA ARG A 381 3.18 15.16 20.53
C ARG A 381 1.66 15.23 20.67
N LEU A 382 0.91 14.90 19.62
CA LEU A 382 -0.56 14.84 19.64
C LEU A 382 -1.10 13.65 20.43
N ALA A 383 -0.37 12.53 20.47
CA ALA A 383 -0.69 11.35 21.28
C ALA A 383 -0.48 11.58 22.78
N GLY A 384 0.18 12.68 23.18
CA GLY A 384 0.52 12.97 24.58
C GLY A 384 1.77 12.25 25.08
N ALA A 385 2.61 11.76 24.16
CA ALA A 385 3.89 11.11 24.45
C ALA A 385 5.07 12.09 24.54
#